data_AF-A0AAU4H7A4-F1
#
_entry.id   AF-A0AAU4H7A4-F1
#
_cell.length_a   1.000
_cell.length_b   1.000
_cell.length_c   1.000
_cell.angle_alpha   90.00
_cell.angle_beta   90.00
_cell.angle_gamma   90.00
#
_symmetry.space_group_name_H-M   'P 1'
#
loop_
_entity.id
_entity.type
_entity.pdbx_description
1 polymer ?
#
loop_
_entity_poly.entity_id
_entity_poly.type
_entity_poly.pdbx_seq_one_letter_code
_entity_poly.pdbx_strand_id
1 'polypeptide(L)'
;MSDTTTAVSITPVVVRLKLSLLRNGLRQSGGRRAAYVASAVVALLLAALQLIGLISLRGNTHAVSVVVILVAVLGLGWAVMPVFFPTGDETLDPTRLVMLPLRPQPLVRALLAASLVGIGPLFTLVLLLGSVIAVAHGPAAYVTAVFAVALGLLVCVALARAVAAANIRLLSSRRGRDLAVLSGLVIAVGVQLVNFGVQRLGSTGLSQLDAPAEVLRWVPPASAIGAVDSVSKGSYGLATAQLTLSAAALASLVLLWSRSLTKLMTAPDGSTLQSAEPAAKDRASTGGLARFLPSGRTGTVMERSLRYVWRDPKTKAAWVTSLAIGLIVPVFNALQGTGSVYFACFAAGMLGIQMYNQFGQDTSAFWMVAMTISTTRDAYAELRARALALLVITLPYAALVTVLTTALLGDWSRLPEVLGLSFALLGAMLATGAWTSARFPYSIPQGTHKNVAPGQAGLAWISIFGGMISAALLCAPVIVLTIWANVSADGDRWSWVLLPAGAGYGTALTYAGLRLAAPGTARRLPEILAAVSKG
;
A
#
# COMPACT_ATOMS: atom_id res chain seq x y z
N MET A 1 26.45 47.79 16.55
CA MET A 1 26.87 46.43 16.12
C MET A 1 25.65 45.53 16.24
N SER A 2 24.93 45.35 15.15
CA SER A 2 23.75 44.49 15.05
C SER A 2 24.13 43.30 14.18
N ASP A 3 24.41 42.18 14.83
CA ASP A 3 24.66 40.89 14.19
C ASP A 3 23.39 40.43 13.47
N THR A 4 23.32 40.70 12.18
CA THR A 4 22.48 39.96 11.24
C THR A 4 23.01 38.53 11.15
N THR A 5 22.57 37.69 12.09
CA THR A 5 22.66 36.24 11.95
C THR A 5 21.84 35.85 10.73
N THR A 6 22.49 35.71 9.59
CA THR A 6 21.95 35.09 8.39
C THR A 6 21.46 33.71 8.80
N ALA A 7 20.13 33.54 8.87
CA ALA A 7 19.51 32.28 9.22
C ALA A 7 20.06 31.19 8.29
N VAL A 8 20.94 30.33 8.82
CA VAL A 8 21.58 29.26 8.06
C VAL A 8 20.48 28.39 7.46
N SER A 9 20.42 28.36 6.12
CA SER A 9 19.43 27.56 5.41
C SER A 9 19.61 26.09 5.78
N ILE A 10 18.56 25.47 6.31
CA ILE A 10 18.56 24.05 6.67
C ILE A 10 18.47 23.12 5.45
N THR A 11 18.08 23.67 4.29
CA THR A 11 17.92 22.94 3.03
C THR A 11 19.16 22.13 2.62
N PRO A 12 20.38 22.71 2.53
CA PRO A 12 21.58 21.95 2.18
C PRO A 12 21.88 20.81 3.16
N VAL A 13 21.61 20.99 4.45
CA VAL A 13 21.83 19.97 5.48
C VAL A 13 20.87 18.79 5.28
N VAL A 14 19.59 19.08 5.06
CA VAL A 14 18.55 18.05 4.83
C VAL A 14 18.81 17.28 3.53
N VAL A 15 19.22 17.96 2.45
CA VAL A 15 19.61 17.31 1.20
C VAL A 15 20.83 16.42 1.39
N ARG A 16 21.87 16.89 2.09
CA ARG A 16 23.07 16.10 2.39
C ARG A 16 22.75 14.89 3.27
N LEU A 17 21.82 15.04 4.22
CA LEU A 17 21.32 13.95 5.05
C LEU A 17 20.64 12.89 4.18
N LYS A 18 19.74 13.29 3.27
CA LYS A 18 19.07 12.36 2.35
C LYS A 18 20.08 11.61 1.48
N LEU A 19 21.04 12.31 0.88
CA LEU A 19 22.10 11.67 0.09
C LEU A 19 22.94 10.71 0.92
N SER A 20 23.25 11.07 2.16
CA SER A 20 24.02 10.21 3.07
C SER A 20 23.23 8.96 3.47
N LEU A 21 21.92 9.09 3.72
CA LEU A 21 21.05 7.96 4.03
C LEU A 21 20.87 7.03 2.84
N LEU A 22 20.74 7.57 1.62
CA LEU A 22 20.73 6.77 0.39
C LEU A 22 22.05 6.02 0.22
N ARG A 23 23.19 6.72 0.34
CA ARG A 23 24.53 6.13 0.21
C ARG A 23 24.81 5.06 1.25
N ASN A 24 24.48 5.32 2.52
CA ASN A 24 24.69 4.38 3.61
C ASN A 24 23.73 3.19 3.51
N GLY A 25 22.51 3.43 3.04
CA GLY A 25 21.54 2.40 2.72
C GLY A 25 22.00 1.40 1.65
N LEU A 26 22.77 1.86 0.67
CA LEU A 26 23.39 1.02 -0.36
C LEU A 26 24.62 0.24 0.14
N ARG A 27 25.24 0.69 1.22
CA ARG A 27 26.43 0.06 1.82
C ARG A 27 26.09 -1.03 2.83
N GLN A 28 24.94 -0.96 3.49
CA GLN A 28 24.60 -1.86 4.61
C GLN A 28 24.13 -3.28 4.21
N SER A 29 23.61 -3.50 3.00
CA SER A 29 23.27 -4.87 2.57
C SER A 29 23.32 -5.05 1.05
N GLY A 30 23.94 -6.15 0.60
CA GLY A 30 24.04 -6.51 -0.83
C GLY A 30 22.67 -6.67 -1.49
N GLY A 31 21.68 -7.23 -0.78
CA GLY A 31 20.31 -7.40 -1.28
C GLY A 31 19.57 -6.08 -1.51
N ARG A 32 19.69 -5.10 -0.59
CA ARG A 32 19.08 -3.77 -0.75
C ARG A 32 19.75 -2.98 -1.87
N ARG A 33 21.06 -3.14 -2.04
CA ARG A 33 21.79 -2.59 -3.19
C ARG A 33 21.30 -3.19 -4.50
N ALA A 34 21.16 -4.51 -4.58
CA ALA A 34 20.66 -5.19 -5.77
C ALA A 34 19.22 -4.76 -6.12
N ALA A 35 18.32 -4.71 -5.13
CA ALA A 35 16.94 -4.25 -5.33
C ALA A 35 16.86 -2.78 -5.77
N TYR A 36 17.67 -1.90 -5.17
CA TYR A 36 17.74 -0.49 -5.58
C TYR A 36 18.29 -0.33 -7.00
N VAL A 37 19.36 -1.05 -7.35
CA VAL A 37 19.93 -0.99 -8.70
C VAL A 37 18.96 -1.57 -9.73
N ALA A 38 18.35 -2.72 -9.45
CA ALA A 38 17.37 -3.34 -10.33
C ALA A 38 16.15 -2.42 -10.56
N SER A 39 15.58 -1.85 -9.49
CA SER A 39 14.47 -0.90 -9.61
C SER A 39 14.87 0.39 -10.33
N ALA A 40 16.08 0.92 -10.10
CA ALA A 40 16.60 2.07 -10.83
C ALA A 40 16.77 1.77 -12.33
N VAL A 41 17.34 0.61 -12.67
CA VAL A 41 17.53 0.18 -14.06
C VAL A 41 16.18 -0.01 -14.75
N VAL A 42 15.24 -0.72 -14.13
CA VAL A 42 13.89 -0.91 -14.69
C VAL A 42 13.18 0.43 -14.87
N ALA A 43 13.23 1.32 -13.88
CA ALA A 43 12.64 2.65 -13.98
C ALA A 43 13.27 3.47 -15.11
N LEU A 44 14.60 3.42 -15.27
CA LEU A 44 15.31 4.11 -16.35
C LEU A 44 14.99 3.52 -17.73
N LEU A 45 14.90 2.20 -17.86
CA LEU A 45 14.52 1.53 -19.11
C LEU A 45 13.09 1.89 -19.51
N LEU A 46 12.15 1.86 -18.56
CA LEU A 46 10.78 2.30 -18.80
C LEU A 46 10.71 3.78 -19.17
N ALA A 47 11.47 4.64 -18.47
CA ALA A 47 11.55 6.06 -18.79
C ALA A 47 12.11 6.31 -20.20
N ALA A 48 13.16 5.58 -20.59
CA ALA A 48 13.77 5.68 -21.90
C ALA A 48 12.80 5.20 -23.00
N LEU A 49 12.11 4.07 -22.80
CA LEU A 49 11.12 3.55 -23.74
C LEU A 49 9.96 4.53 -23.93
N GLN A 50 9.44 5.09 -22.84
CA GLN A 50 8.38 6.09 -22.87
C GLN A 50 8.85 7.39 -23.54
N LEU A 51 10.07 7.84 -23.25
CA LEU A 51 10.67 9.01 -23.91
C LEU A 51 10.78 8.80 -25.42
N ILE A 52 11.27 7.64 -25.86
CA ILE A 52 11.35 7.30 -27.29
C ILE A 52 9.95 7.28 -27.90
N GLY A 53 8.96 6.66 -27.23
CA GLY A 53 7.57 6.66 -27.69
C GLY A 53 7.00 8.07 -27.87
N LEU A 54 7.25 8.97 -26.91
CA LEU A 54 6.81 10.37 -26.95
C LEU A 54 7.51 11.17 -28.06
N ILE A 55 8.80 10.93 -28.29
CA ILE A 55 9.53 11.55 -29.41
C ILE A 55 8.97 11.07 -30.75
N SER A 56 8.68 9.77 -30.88
CA SER A 56 8.06 9.21 -32.09
C SER A 56 6.65 9.71 -32.36
N LEU A 57 5.92 10.15 -31.32
CA LEU A 57 4.61 10.79 -31.43
C LEU A 57 4.68 12.22 -31.98
N ARG A 58 5.87 12.84 -32.06
CA ARG A 58 6.02 14.20 -32.55
C ARG A 58 5.56 14.32 -34.01
N GLY A 59 4.67 15.27 -34.28
CA GLY A 59 4.05 15.45 -35.59
C GLY A 59 2.78 14.61 -35.82
N ASN A 60 2.38 13.77 -34.87
CA ASN A 60 1.09 13.08 -34.91
C ASN A 60 -0.05 13.99 -34.43
N THR A 61 -1.21 13.92 -35.06
CA THR A 61 -2.40 14.72 -34.72
C THR A 61 -2.90 14.48 -33.29
N HIS A 62 -2.70 13.28 -32.74
CA HIS A 62 -3.20 12.90 -31.39
C HIS A 62 -2.10 12.92 -30.31
N ALA A 63 -0.91 13.46 -30.60
CA ALA A 63 0.20 13.50 -29.65
C ALA A 63 -0.15 14.20 -28.33
N VAL A 64 -0.91 15.29 -28.42
CA VAL A 64 -1.38 16.08 -27.27
C VAL A 64 -2.28 15.25 -26.37
N SER A 65 -3.20 14.49 -26.95
CA SER A 65 -4.18 13.68 -26.21
C SER A 65 -3.49 12.58 -25.40
N VAL A 66 -2.51 11.91 -26.01
CA VAL A 66 -1.69 10.90 -25.33
C VAL A 66 -0.88 11.53 -24.20
N VAL A 67 -0.24 12.67 -24.45
CA VAL A 67 0.60 13.37 -23.47
C VAL A 67 -0.22 13.87 -22.27
N VAL A 68 -1.36 14.50 -22.49
CA VAL A 68 -2.22 15.03 -21.43
C VAL A 68 -2.74 13.90 -20.53
N ILE A 69 -3.17 12.79 -21.13
CA ILE A 69 -3.64 11.61 -20.38
C ILE A 69 -2.48 10.99 -19.59
N LEU A 70 -1.32 10.82 -20.23
CA LEU A 70 -0.13 10.26 -19.57
C LEU A 70 0.28 11.09 -18.34
N VAL A 71 0.31 12.42 -18.47
CA VAL A 71 0.70 13.32 -17.39
C VAL A 71 -0.37 13.36 -16.27
N ALA A 72 -1.65 13.22 -16.60
CA ALA A 72 -2.71 13.08 -15.60
C ALA A 72 -2.60 11.76 -14.82
N VAL A 73 -2.35 10.64 -15.52
CA VAL A 73 -2.09 9.32 -14.91
C VAL A 73 -0.84 9.37 -14.02
N LEU A 74 0.21 10.07 -14.46
CA LEU A 74 1.41 10.29 -13.67
C LEU A 74 1.09 11.06 -12.37
N GLY A 75 0.32 12.15 -12.47
CA GLY A 75 -0.14 12.91 -11.31
C GLY A 75 -0.96 12.07 -10.33
N LEU A 76 -1.87 11.24 -10.83
CA LEU A 76 -2.63 10.28 -10.04
C LEU A 76 -1.73 9.25 -9.36
N GLY A 77 -0.74 8.72 -10.08
CA GLY A 77 0.26 7.80 -9.51
C GLY A 77 0.99 8.40 -8.30
N TRP A 78 1.37 9.68 -8.39
CA TRP A 78 1.99 10.40 -7.28
C TRP A 78 1.04 10.68 -6.10
N ALA A 79 -0.25 10.88 -6.35
CA ALA A 79 -1.25 10.99 -5.28
C ALA A 79 -1.51 9.65 -4.58
N VAL A 80 -1.53 8.56 -5.34
CA VAL A 80 -1.92 7.21 -4.88
C VAL A 80 -0.77 6.51 -4.15
N MET A 81 0.47 6.65 -4.63
CA MET A 81 1.64 5.94 -4.10
C MET A 81 1.83 6.07 -2.56
N PRO A 82 1.73 7.27 -1.96
CA PRO A 82 1.89 7.44 -0.51
C PRO A 82 0.79 6.80 0.34
N VAL A 83 -0.35 6.46 -0.26
CA VAL A 83 -1.46 5.78 0.41
C VAL A 83 -1.14 4.30 0.59
N PHE A 84 -0.60 3.66 -0.44
CA PHE A 84 -0.21 2.24 -0.42
C PHE A 84 1.13 1.98 0.29
N PHE A 85 2.06 2.90 0.11
CA PHE A 85 3.39 2.81 0.70
C PHE A 85 3.65 4.02 1.61
N PRO A 86 2.97 4.13 2.77
CA PRO A 86 3.25 5.19 3.74
C PRO A 86 4.72 5.21 4.17
N THR A 87 5.39 4.06 4.05
CA THR A 87 6.80 3.83 4.40
C THR A 87 7.77 4.15 3.25
N GLY A 88 7.30 4.53 2.06
CA GLY A 88 8.12 4.56 0.82
C GLY A 88 9.27 5.58 0.81
N ASP A 89 9.19 6.66 1.60
CA ASP A 89 10.31 7.60 1.76
C ASP A 89 10.82 7.58 3.21
N GLU A 90 11.51 6.49 3.56
CA GLU A 90 12.16 6.28 4.87
C GLU A 90 13.22 7.35 5.21
N THR A 91 13.62 8.18 4.24
CA THR A 91 14.81 9.03 4.37
C THR A 91 14.60 10.30 5.18
N LEU A 92 13.39 10.88 5.19
CA LEU A 92 13.10 12.13 5.88
C LEU A 92 11.68 12.14 6.44
N ASP A 93 11.52 11.48 7.59
CA ASP A 93 10.28 11.46 8.36
C ASP A 93 10.10 12.81 9.10
N PRO A 94 9.12 13.65 8.74
CA PRO A 94 8.95 14.97 9.34
C PRO A 94 8.74 14.88 10.85
N THR A 95 8.10 13.81 11.34
CA THR A 95 7.85 13.54 12.76
C THR A 95 9.14 13.43 13.58
N ARG A 96 10.24 12.96 12.97
CA ARG A 96 11.56 12.88 13.64
C ARG A 96 12.27 14.22 13.68
N LEU A 97 11.97 15.10 12.74
CA LEU A 97 12.53 16.45 12.67
C LEU A 97 11.77 17.43 13.57
N VAL A 98 10.58 17.07 14.09
CA VAL A 98 9.81 17.87 15.06
C VAL A 98 10.49 17.96 16.42
N MET A 99 11.29 16.95 16.80
CA MET A 99 12.10 17.01 18.03
C MET A 99 13.19 18.10 17.98
N LEU A 100 13.52 18.60 16.79
CA LEU A 100 14.42 19.72 16.60
C LEU A 100 13.62 21.03 16.57
N PRO A 101 14.13 22.14 17.13
CA PRO A 101 13.45 23.44 17.17
C PRO A 101 13.45 24.12 15.78
N LEU A 102 12.81 23.48 14.79
CA LEU A 102 12.75 23.93 13.40
C LEU A 102 11.45 24.66 13.11
N ARG A 103 11.53 25.77 12.38
CA ARG A 103 10.35 26.49 11.90
C ARG A 103 9.68 25.68 10.76
N PRO A 104 8.33 25.60 10.69
CA PRO A 104 7.62 24.80 9.69
C PRO A 104 7.90 25.20 8.23
N GLN A 105 8.03 26.50 7.94
CA GLN A 105 8.21 27.01 6.58
C GLN A 105 9.59 26.64 5.97
N PRO A 106 10.72 26.87 6.65
CA PRO A 106 12.02 26.36 6.20
C PRO A 106 12.03 24.83 6.03
N LEU A 107 11.34 24.10 6.93
CA LEU A 107 11.28 22.64 6.88
C LEU A 107 10.56 22.14 5.63
N VAL A 108 9.42 22.75 5.26
CA VAL A 108 8.70 22.45 4.01
C VAL A 108 9.58 22.64 2.78
N ARG A 109 10.33 23.75 2.70
CA ARG A 109 11.26 24.01 1.58
C ARG A 109 12.39 23.00 1.53
N ALA A 110 12.97 22.66 2.68
CA ALA A 110 14.04 21.69 2.79
C ALA A 110 13.58 20.28 2.42
N LEU A 111 12.40 19.87 2.88
CA LEU A 111 11.77 18.60 2.54
C LEU A 111 11.39 18.54 1.06
N LEU A 112 10.87 19.62 0.48
CA LEU A 112 10.55 19.69 -0.95
C LEU A 112 11.80 19.55 -1.81
N ALA A 113 12.86 20.30 -1.49
CA ALA A 113 14.15 20.21 -2.18
C ALA A 113 14.75 18.80 -2.06
N ALA A 114 14.70 18.19 -0.87
CA ALA A 114 15.16 16.82 -0.71
C ALA A 114 14.26 15.82 -1.45
N SER A 115 12.96 16.09 -1.59
CA SER A 115 12.04 15.21 -2.32
C SER A 115 12.33 15.15 -3.81
N LEU A 116 12.93 16.20 -4.39
CA LEU A 116 13.38 16.20 -5.80
C LEU A 116 14.57 15.26 -6.05
N VAL A 117 15.29 14.87 -4.99
CA VAL A 117 16.42 13.93 -5.09
C VAL A 117 15.91 12.50 -4.94
N GLY A 118 15.78 11.77 -6.05
CA GLY A 118 15.39 10.36 -6.06
C GLY A 118 15.04 9.82 -7.44
N ILE A 119 14.78 8.51 -7.52
CA ILE A 119 14.41 7.83 -8.78
C ILE A 119 13.05 8.31 -9.30
N GLY A 120 12.05 8.50 -8.42
CA GLY A 120 10.71 8.94 -8.80
C GLY A 120 10.68 10.32 -9.50
N PRO A 121 11.27 11.37 -8.91
CA PRO A 121 11.38 12.69 -9.56
C PRO A 121 12.18 12.64 -10.86
N LEU A 122 13.24 11.84 -10.93
CA LEU A 122 14.03 11.66 -12.16
C LEU A 122 13.17 11.04 -13.27
N PHE A 123 12.44 9.96 -12.97
CA PHE A 123 11.49 9.33 -13.90
C PHE A 123 10.43 10.33 -14.40
N THR A 124 9.87 11.09 -13.46
CA THR A 124 8.85 12.13 -13.75
C THR A 124 9.42 13.24 -14.63
N LEU A 125 10.64 13.69 -14.36
CA LEU A 125 11.33 14.69 -15.17
C LEU A 125 11.54 14.21 -16.61
N VAL A 126 12.02 12.97 -16.79
CA VAL A 126 12.20 12.39 -18.13
C VAL A 126 10.87 12.31 -18.89
N LEU A 127 9.79 11.89 -18.21
CA LEU A 127 8.47 11.80 -18.82
C LEU A 127 7.92 13.18 -19.23
N LEU A 128 8.08 14.20 -18.37
CA LEU A 128 7.65 15.57 -18.65
C LEU A 128 8.47 16.21 -19.77
N LEU A 129 9.78 15.94 -19.84
CA LEU A 129 10.64 16.38 -20.95
C LEU A 129 10.18 15.75 -22.27
N GLY A 130 9.95 14.43 -22.31
CA GLY A 130 9.42 13.76 -23.50
C GLY A 130 8.06 14.31 -23.92
N SER A 131 7.20 14.59 -22.94
CA SER A 131 5.85 15.16 -23.15
C SER A 131 5.90 16.53 -23.81
N VAL A 132 6.80 17.39 -23.33
CA VAL A 132 7.05 18.69 -23.94
C VAL A 132 7.63 18.56 -25.35
N ILE A 133 8.62 17.68 -25.55
CA ILE A 133 9.27 17.50 -26.86
C ILE A 133 8.25 17.07 -27.93
N ALA A 134 7.28 16.24 -27.55
CA ALA A 134 6.20 15.80 -28.43
C ALA A 134 5.27 16.94 -28.90
N VAL A 135 5.09 17.97 -28.06
CA VAL A 135 4.01 18.97 -28.20
C VAL A 135 4.52 20.38 -28.52
N ALA A 136 5.76 20.72 -28.15
CA ALA A 136 6.33 22.05 -28.33
C ALA A 136 6.72 22.32 -29.79
N HIS A 137 6.13 23.37 -30.35
CA HIS A 137 6.42 23.89 -31.68
C HIS A 137 6.67 25.39 -31.60
N GLY A 138 7.89 25.82 -31.97
CA GLY A 138 8.30 27.23 -31.96
C GLY A 138 8.97 27.71 -30.66
N PRO A 139 9.69 28.84 -30.71
CA PRO A 139 10.53 29.33 -29.61
C PRO A 139 9.73 29.68 -28.35
N ALA A 140 8.55 30.28 -28.49
CA ALA A 140 7.68 30.61 -27.35
C ALA A 140 7.21 29.36 -26.60
N ALA A 141 6.93 28.27 -27.32
CA ALA A 141 6.55 27.00 -26.71
C ALA A 141 7.71 26.36 -25.93
N TYR A 142 8.95 26.46 -26.42
CA TYR A 142 10.14 25.99 -25.71
C TYR A 142 10.45 26.78 -24.43
N VAL A 143 10.21 28.09 -24.43
CA VAL A 143 10.34 28.89 -23.20
C VAL A 143 9.26 28.47 -22.19
N THR A 144 8.02 28.34 -22.65
CA THR A 144 6.88 27.92 -21.82
C THR A 144 7.08 26.52 -21.24
N ALA A 145 7.68 25.63 -22.02
CA ALA A 145 8.02 24.28 -21.65
C ALA A 145 8.92 24.18 -20.42
N VAL A 146 9.90 25.06 -20.27
CA VAL A 146 10.78 25.06 -19.10
C VAL A 146 9.96 25.29 -17.82
N PHE A 147 9.04 26.25 -17.86
CA PHE A 147 8.14 26.52 -16.75
C PHE A 147 7.14 25.38 -16.53
N ALA A 148 6.60 24.81 -17.60
CA ALA A 148 5.65 23.70 -17.54
C ALA A 148 6.26 22.45 -16.90
N VAL A 149 7.50 22.08 -17.27
CA VAL A 149 8.21 20.93 -16.71
C VAL A 149 8.51 21.17 -15.23
N ALA A 150 9.03 22.35 -14.87
CA ALA A 150 9.31 22.70 -13.48
C ALA A 150 8.03 22.64 -12.64
N LEU A 151 6.95 23.23 -13.14
CA LEU A 151 5.67 23.30 -12.43
C LEU A 151 5.01 21.93 -12.32
N GLY A 152 4.99 21.14 -13.39
CA GLY A 152 4.46 19.77 -13.38
C GLY A 152 5.20 18.87 -12.38
N LEU A 153 6.54 18.94 -12.36
CA LEU A 153 7.35 18.18 -11.42
C LEU A 153 7.07 18.59 -9.97
N LEU A 154 7.02 19.91 -9.71
CA LEU A 154 6.73 20.44 -8.38
C LEU A 154 5.32 20.07 -7.89
N VAL A 155 4.31 20.12 -8.78
CA VAL A 155 2.94 19.69 -8.47
C VAL A 155 2.92 18.21 -8.09
N CYS A 156 3.54 17.33 -8.89
CA CYS A 156 3.61 15.89 -8.58
C CYS A 156 4.23 15.63 -7.19
N VAL A 157 5.37 16.24 -6.91
CA VAL A 157 6.10 16.05 -5.65
C VAL A 157 5.34 16.65 -4.47
N ALA A 158 4.78 17.85 -4.62
CA ALA A 158 3.97 18.51 -3.59
C ALA A 158 2.69 17.73 -3.30
N LEU A 159 2.04 17.18 -4.34
CA LEU A 159 0.86 16.34 -4.22
C LEU A 159 1.15 15.10 -3.39
N ALA A 160 2.23 14.39 -3.69
CA ALA A 160 2.64 13.21 -2.94
C ALA A 160 2.91 13.51 -1.46
N ARG A 161 3.56 14.65 -1.17
CA ARG A 161 3.83 15.09 0.22
C ARG A 161 2.58 15.54 0.95
N ALA A 162 1.69 16.26 0.28
CA ALA A 162 0.42 16.69 0.85
C ALA A 162 -0.45 15.48 1.19
N VAL A 163 -0.54 14.50 0.27
CA VAL A 163 -1.28 13.26 0.51
C VAL A 163 -0.65 12.42 1.63
N ALA A 164 0.69 12.27 1.65
CA ALA A 164 1.37 11.58 2.74
C ALA A 164 1.10 12.21 4.11
N ALA A 165 1.19 13.54 4.21
CA ALA A 165 0.92 14.28 5.44
C ALA A 165 -0.56 14.19 5.86
N ALA A 166 -1.49 14.21 4.90
CA ALA A 166 -2.90 13.99 5.15
C ALA A 166 -3.15 12.56 5.64
N ASN A 167 -2.53 11.55 5.02
CA ASN A 167 -2.67 10.14 5.40
C ASN A 167 -2.23 9.90 6.86
N ILE A 168 -1.09 10.46 7.27
CA ILE A 168 -0.59 10.39 8.65
C ILE A 168 -1.59 11.01 9.64
N ARG A 169 -2.19 12.17 9.30
CA ARG A 169 -3.21 12.82 10.15
C ARG A 169 -4.51 12.04 10.24
N LEU A 170 -4.88 11.35 9.17
CA LEU A 170 -6.11 10.56 9.11
C LEU A 170 -5.98 9.30 9.95
N LEU A 171 -4.78 8.70 9.96
CA LEU A 171 -4.44 7.53 10.79
C LEU A 171 -4.37 7.88 12.28
N SER A 172 -4.02 9.11 12.65
CA SER A 172 -4.00 9.56 14.05
C SER A 172 -5.35 10.07 14.57
N SER A 173 -6.36 10.24 13.70
CA SER A 173 -7.68 10.77 14.07
C SER A 173 -8.72 9.66 14.24
N ARG A 174 -9.63 9.83 15.21
CA ARG A 174 -10.75 8.91 15.52
C ARG A 174 -11.70 8.63 14.34
N ARG A 175 -11.59 9.38 13.24
CA ARG A 175 -12.41 9.26 12.00
C ARG A 175 -11.76 8.47 10.86
N GLY A 176 -10.64 7.77 11.09
CA GLY A 176 -9.94 6.98 10.05
C GLY A 176 -10.78 5.90 9.33
N ARG A 177 -11.99 5.60 9.82
CA ARG A 177 -12.95 4.64 9.24
C ARG A 177 -13.55 5.10 7.91
N ASP A 178 -13.84 6.39 7.74
CA ASP A 178 -14.58 6.88 6.56
C ASP A 178 -13.65 7.13 5.35
N LEU A 179 -12.33 7.14 5.54
CA LEU A 179 -11.37 7.44 4.47
C LEU A 179 -10.56 6.24 3.96
N ALA A 180 -10.56 5.10 4.65
CA ALA A 180 -10.04 3.85 4.06
C ALA A 180 -10.83 3.45 2.80
N VAL A 181 -12.14 3.74 2.79
CA VAL A 181 -13.02 3.64 1.62
C VAL A 181 -12.62 4.65 0.54
N LEU A 182 -12.26 5.87 0.92
CA LEU A 182 -11.80 6.91 -0.01
C LEU A 182 -10.47 6.52 -0.68
N SER A 183 -9.53 5.91 0.06
CA SER A 183 -8.33 5.32 -0.53
C SER A 183 -8.68 4.20 -1.51
N GLY A 184 -9.59 3.28 -1.14
CA GLY A 184 -10.06 2.22 -2.04
C GLY A 184 -10.73 2.75 -3.32
N LEU A 185 -11.48 3.84 -3.22
CA LEU A 185 -12.12 4.50 -4.36
C LEU A 185 -11.09 5.17 -5.28
N VAL A 186 -10.13 5.90 -4.71
CA VAL A 186 -9.03 6.52 -5.47
C VAL A 186 -8.20 5.47 -6.20
N ILE A 187 -8.04 4.29 -5.60
CA ILE A 187 -7.38 3.11 -6.20
C ILE A 187 -8.19 2.57 -7.36
N ALA A 188 -9.49 2.34 -7.16
CA ALA A 188 -10.39 1.85 -8.20
C ALA A 188 -10.40 2.80 -9.40
N VAL A 189 -10.45 4.12 -9.17
CA VAL A 189 -10.40 5.15 -10.22
C VAL A 189 -9.04 5.19 -10.93
N GLY A 190 -7.93 5.08 -10.20
CA GLY A 190 -6.59 5.06 -10.78
C GLY A 190 -6.36 3.84 -11.68
N VAL A 191 -6.78 2.65 -11.22
CA VAL A 191 -6.75 1.42 -12.01
C VAL A 191 -7.70 1.54 -13.22
N GLN A 192 -8.87 2.15 -13.05
CA GLN A 192 -9.82 2.37 -14.15
C GLN A 192 -9.24 3.24 -15.25
N LEU A 193 -8.55 4.33 -14.91
CA LEU A 193 -7.96 5.24 -15.89
C LEU A 193 -6.82 4.59 -16.67
N VAL A 194 -5.99 3.78 -15.98
CA VAL A 194 -4.93 3.01 -16.63
C VAL A 194 -5.51 1.92 -17.53
N ASN A 195 -6.48 1.14 -17.05
CA ASN A 195 -7.12 0.06 -17.81
C ASN A 195 -7.88 0.63 -19.03
N PHE A 196 -8.63 1.71 -18.84
CA PHE A 196 -9.29 2.45 -19.92
C PHE A 196 -8.30 2.95 -20.98
N GLY A 197 -7.17 3.52 -20.55
CA GLY A 197 -6.10 3.93 -21.46
C GLY A 197 -5.57 2.76 -22.29
N VAL A 198 -5.25 1.63 -21.65
CA VAL A 198 -4.72 0.44 -22.32
C VAL A 198 -5.75 -0.17 -23.29
N GLN A 199 -7.02 -0.30 -22.88
CA GLN A 199 -8.09 -0.85 -23.73
C GLN A 199 -8.39 0.03 -24.94
N ARG A 200 -8.41 1.36 -24.78
CA ARG A 200 -8.67 2.31 -25.88
C ARG A 200 -7.48 2.38 -26.84
N LEU A 201 -6.24 2.31 -26.35
CA LEU A 201 -5.05 2.20 -27.20
C LEU A 201 -5.05 0.90 -28.03
N GLY A 202 -5.54 -0.22 -27.47
CA GLY A 202 -5.47 -1.53 -28.11
C GLY A 202 -6.59 -1.85 -29.12
N SER A 203 -7.75 -1.18 -29.06
CA SER A 203 -8.95 -1.64 -29.78
C SER A 203 -9.55 -0.69 -30.82
N THR A 204 -9.32 0.63 -30.75
CA THR A 204 -10.13 1.58 -31.55
C THR A 204 -9.43 2.84 -32.07
N GLY A 205 -8.11 2.96 -31.93
CA GLY A 205 -7.33 4.08 -32.47
C GLY A 205 -7.27 5.32 -31.57
N LEU A 206 -6.29 6.19 -31.82
CA LEU A 206 -5.91 7.31 -30.95
C LEU A 206 -6.95 8.45 -30.89
N SER A 207 -7.91 8.51 -31.81
CA SER A 207 -8.92 9.58 -31.91
C SER A 207 -9.92 9.61 -30.74
N GLN A 208 -10.16 8.48 -30.07
CA GLN A 208 -11.06 8.45 -28.91
C GLN A 208 -10.45 9.05 -27.64
N LEU A 209 -9.15 9.37 -27.67
CA LEU A 209 -8.45 10.00 -26.56
C LEU A 209 -8.67 11.52 -26.51
N ASP A 210 -9.20 12.12 -27.58
CA ASP A 210 -9.31 13.57 -27.70
C ASP A 210 -10.33 14.17 -26.71
N ALA A 211 -11.52 13.56 -26.58
CA ALA A 211 -12.55 14.02 -25.64
C ALA A 211 -12.10 13.99 -24.16
N PRO A 212 -11.54 12.88 -23.62
CA PRO A 212 -11.03 12.89 -22.25
C PRO A 212 -9.83 13.81 -22.07
N ALA A 213 -8.93 13.92 -23.06
CA ALA A 213 -7.81 14.86 -23.00
C ALA A 213 -8.29 16.32 -22.89
N GLU A 214 -9.43 16.65 -23.51
CA GLU A 214 -9.99 17.99 -23.47
C GLU A 214 -10.41 18.45 -22.05
N VAL A 215 -10.84 17.50 -21.23
CA VAL A 215 -11.16 17.72 -19.82
C VAL A 215 -9.88 17.65 -18.97
N LEU A 216 -9.05 16.64 -19.21
CA LEU A 216 -7.84 16.41 -18.42
C LEU A 216 -6.77 17.50 -18.57
N ARG A 217 -6.75 18.24 -19.68
CA ARG A 217 -5.85 19.41 -19.87
C ARG A 217 -6.10 20.56 -18.90
N TRP A 218 -7.18 20.50 -18.11
CA TRP A 218 -7.45 21.45 -17.02
C TRP A 218 -7.08 20.88 -15.65
N VAL A 219 -6.62 19.64 -15.55
CA VAL A 219 -6.25 18.99 -14.29
C VAL A 219 -4.74 19.08 -14.07
N PRO A 220 -4.25 19.74 -13.02
CA PRO A 220 -2.82 19.73 -12.69
C PRO A 220 -2.33 18.32 -12.30
N PRO A 221 -1.17 17.85 -12.79
CA PRO A 221 -0.12 18.57 -13.53
C PRO A 221 -0.31 18.65 -15.05
N ALA A 222 -1.32 17.98 -15.63
CA ALA A 222 -1.52 17.93 -17.08
C ALA A 222 -1.81 19.31 -17.70
N SER A 223 -2.42 20.22 -16.94
CA SER A 223 -2.60 21.62 -17.34
C SER A 223 -1.28 22.35 -17.65
N ALA A 224 -0.19 22.05 -16.96
CA ALA A 224 1.10 22.68 -17.24
C ALA A 224 1.61 22.32 -18.65
N ILE A 225 1.45 21.07 -19.04
CA ILE A 225 1.87 20.57 -20.37
C ILE A 225 0.86 21.01 -21.45
N GLY A 226 -0.44 21.05 -21.13
CA GLY A 226 -1.46 21.62 -22.00
C GLY A 226 -1.18 23.08 -22.38
N ALA A 227 -0.55 23.86 -21.50
CA ALA A 227 -0.15 25.24 -21.82
C ALA A 227 0.90 25.32 -22.94
N VAL A 228 1.80 24.33 -23.01
CA VAL A 228 2.82 24.27 -24.06
C VAL A 228 2.16 24.06 -25.42
N ASP A 229 1.15 23.18 -25.51
CA ASP A 229 0.33 22.99 -26.71
C ASP A 229 -0.40 24.28 -27.11
N SER A 230 -1.03 24.94 -26.13
CA SER A 230 -1.77 26.18 -26.33
C SER A 230 -0.88 27.30 -26.89
N VAL A 231 0.37 27.40 -26.42
CA VAL A 231 1.38 28.33 -26.98
C VAL A 231 1.83 27.90 -28.37
N SER A 232 2.06 26.61 -28.62
CA SER A 232 2.38 26.08 -29.95
C SER A 232 1.30 26.44 -30.98
N LYS A 233 0.03 26.53 -30.55
CA LYS A 233 -1.13 26.93 -31.37
C LYS A 233 -1.39 28.45 -31.41
N GLY A 234 -0.56 29.27 -30.76
CA GLY A 234 -0.72 30.73 -30.70
C GLY A 234 -1.79 31.24 -29.73
N SER A 235 -2.40 30.37 -28.92
CA SER A 235 -3.45 30.71 -27.95
C SER A 235 -2.90 31.10 -26.57
N TYR A 236 -2.20 32.24 -26.51
CA TYR A 236 -1.47 32.68 -25.30
C TYR A 236 -2.35 32.89 -24.06
N GLY A 237 -3.61 33.35 -24.25
CA GLY A 237 -4.56 33.54 -23.16
C GLY A 237 -4.93 32.22 -22.46
N LEU A 238 -5.18 31.17 -23.25
CA LEU A 238 -5.49 29.83 -22.74
C LEU A 238 -4.28 29.20 -22.06
N ALA A 239 -3.08 29.37 -22.63
CA ALA A 239 -1.84 28.93 -22.02
C ALA A 239 -1.59 29.59 -20.65
N THR A 240 -1.86 30.89 -20.53
CA THR A 240 -1.69 31.61 -19.27
C THR A 240 -2.69 31.14 -18.23
N ALA A 241 -3.95 30.87 -18.61
CA ALA A 241 -4.93 30.26 -17.71
C ALA A 241 -4.49 28.88 -17.20
N GLN A 242 -3.93 28.03 -18.06
CA GLN A 242 -3.47 26.69 -17.71
C GLN A 242 -2.21 26.70 -16.81
N LEU A 243 -1.27 27.61 -17.05
CA LEU A 243 -0.10 27.80 -16.18
C LEU A 243 -0.49 28.37 -14.81
N THR A 244 -1.35 29.39 -14.79
CA THR A 244 -1.83 30.00 -13.54
C THR A 244 -2.62 28.99 -12.70
N LEU A 245 -3.44 28.15 -13.32
CA LEU A 245 -4.14 27.05 -12.63
C LEU A 245 -3.16 26.07 -11.99
N SER A 246 -2.11 25.68 -12.73
CA SER A 246 -1.08 24.77 -12.23
C SER A 246 -0.27 25.40 -11.07
N ALA A 247 0.02 26.71 -11.16
CA ALA A 247 0.69 27.47 -10.11
C ALA A 247 -0.18 27.63 -8.86
N ALA A 248 -1.47 27.90 -9.03
CA ALA A 248 -2.44 27.96 -7.93
C ALA A 248 -2.58 26.61 -7.23
N ALA A 249 -2.59 25.51 -7.99
CA ALA A 249 -2.61 24.15 -7.44
C ALA A 249 -1.34 23.84 -6.64
N LEU A 250 -0.15 24.20 -7.15
CA LEU A 250 1.09 24.05 -6.39
C LEU A 250 1.06 24.85 -5.09
N ALA A 251 0.67 26.13 -5.15
CA ALA A 251 0.60 27.00 -3.98
C ALA A 251 -0.37 26.45 -2.92
N SER A 252 -1.55 26.02 -3.33
CA SER A 252 -2.55 25.43 -2.43
C SER A 252 -2.08 24.11 -1.82
N LEU A 253 -1.42 23.22 -2.59
CA LEU A 253 -0.81 21.99 -2.06
C LEU A 253 0.27 22.28 -1.01
N VAL A 254 1.16 23.24 -1.28
CA VAL A 254 2.22 23.64 -0.33
C VAL A 254 1.61 24.28 0.92
N LEU A 255 0.57 25.10 0.78
CA LEU A 255 -0.15 25.70 1.91
C LEU A 255 -0.86 24.64 2.77
N LEU A 256 -1.57 23.70 2.15
CA LEU A 256 -2.22 22.60 2.84
C LEU A 256 -1.21 21.70 3.56
N TRP A 257 -0.09 21.40 2.91
CA TRP A 257 0.99 20.62 3.51
C TRP A 257 1.63 21.36 4.69
N SER A 258 1.94 22.66 4.53
CA SER A 258 2.53 23.46 5.61
C SER A 258 1.61 23.57 6.82
N ARG A 259 0.31 23.83 6.62
CA ARG A 259 -0.71 23.82 7.69
C ARG A 259 -0.80 22.46 8.36
N SER A 260 -0.74 21.39 7.56
CA SER A 260 -0.78 20.02 8.06
C SER A 260 0.45 19.70 8.92
N LEU A 261 1.63 20.16 8.52
CA LEU A 261 2.84 20.03 9.34
C LEU A 261 2.77 20.89 10.60
N THR A 262 2.33 22.15 10.51
CA THR A 262 2.22 23.03 11.68
C THR A 262 1.33 22.40 12.75
N LYS A 263 0.10 21.95 12.44
CA LYS A 263 -0.68 21.27 13.50
C LYS A 263 -0.20 19.85 13.83
N LEU A 264 0.70 19.22 13.07
CA LEU A 264 1.37 17.99 13.54
C LEU A 264 2.47 18.31 14.55
N MET A 265 3.13 19.46 14.40
CA MET A 265 4.19 19.94 15.29
C MET A 265 3.64 20.60 16.56
N THR A 266 2.44 21.18 16.50
CA THR A 266 1.83 21.92 17.62
C THR A 266 0.68 21.18 18.30
N ALA A 267 0.16 20.09 17.72
CA ALA A 267 -0.82 19.26 18.42
C ALA A 267 -0.08 18.39 19.44
N PRO A 268 -0.59 18.27 20.67
CA PRO A 268 -0.09 17.27 21.61
C PRO A 268 -0.16 15.89 20.95
N ASP A 269 0.89 15.08 21.10
CA ASP A 269 0.83 13.67 20.75
C ASP A 269 -0.34 13.05 21.51
N GLY A 270 -1.42 12.73 20.80
CA GLY A 270 -2.59 12.03 21.36
C GLY A 270 -2.26 10.62 21.89
N SER A 271 -1.00 10.19 21.71
CA SER A 271 -0.43 8.96 22.29
C SER A 271 0.14 9.16 23.70
N THR A 272 0.51 10.39 24.09
CA THR A 272 1.19 10.65 25.38
C THR A 272 0.20 11.12 26.44
N LEU A 273 -0.92 11.72 26.03
CA LEU A 273 -2.09 11.88 26.88
C LEU A 273 -2.93 10.61 26.79
N GLN A 274 -2.50 9.57 27.50
CA GLN A 274 -3.47 8.68 28.14
C GLN A 274 -4.35 9.59 28.99
N SER A 275 -5.50 9.99 28.45
CA SER A 275 -6.57 10.56 29.25
C SER A 275 -6.82 9.58 30.39
N ALA A 276 -6.51 10.00 31.62
CA ALA A 276 -6.92 9.32 32.82
C ALA A 276 -8.42 9.07 32.68
N GLU A 277 -8.81 7.80 32.46
CA GLU A 277 -10.21 7.43 32.55
C GLU A 277 -10.69 7.79 33.96
N PRO A 278 -11.91 8.34 34.10
CA PRO A 278 -12.51 8.48 35.41
C PRO A 278 -12.49 7.11 36.09
N ALA A 279 -11.99 7.07 37.32
CA ALA A 279 -12.02 5.87 38.13
C ALA A 279 -13.48 5.38 38.25
N ALA A 280 -13.64 4.08 37.96
CA ALA A 280 -14.76 3.21 38.31
C ALA A 280 -16.12 3.44 37.61
N LYS A 281 -16.49 2.45 36.79
CA LYS A 281 -17.70 1.65 37.08
C LYS A 281 -17.55 0.22 36.53
N ASP A 282 -17.59 -0.72 37.47
CA ASP A 282 -17.82 -2.17 37.34
C ASP A 282 -16.92 -3.01 36.42
N ARG A 283 -15.87 -3.53 37.05
CA ARG A 283 -15.22 -4.80 36.69
C ARG A 283 -16.22 -5.96 36.85
N ALA A 284 -17.15 -6.10 35.91
CA ALA A 284 -18.02 -7.27 35.81
C ALA A 284 -18.60 -7.40 34.39
N SER A 285 -17.77 -7.57 33.37
CA SER A 285 -18.25 -8.11 32.09
C SER A 285 -17.18 -8.94 31.37
N THR A 286 -16.72 -10.00 32.02
CA THR A 286 -16.13 -11.17 31.34
C THR A 286 -17.20 -11.99 30.56
N GLY A 287 -18.39 -11.43 30.26
CA GLY A 287 -19.58 -12.23 29.94
C GLY A 287 -20.10 -12.22 28.50
N GLY A 288 -19.59 -11.38 27.59
CA GLY A 288 -20.20 -11.22 26.25
C GLY A 288 -19.68 -12.19 25.19
N LEU A 289 -18.42 -12.04 24.81
CA LEU A 289 -17.75 -12.85 23.78
C LEU A 289 -16.95 -14.01 24.37
N ALA A 290 -16.41 -13.86 25.58
CA ALA A 290 -15.62 -14.89 26.25
C ALA A 290 -16.42 -16.18 26.53
N ARG A 291 -17.74 -16.10 26.68
CA ARG A 291 -18.64 -17.25 26.84
C ARG A 291 -18.75 -18.15 25.61
N PHE A 292 -18.44 -17.63 24.42
CA PHE A 292 -18.49 -18.38 23.16
C PHE A 292 -17.11 -18.93 22.76
N LEU A 293 -16.05 -18.54 23.48
CA LEU A 293 -14.70 -19.01 23.21
C LEU A 293 -14.43 -20.33 23.95
N PRO A 294 -13.56 -21.21 23.39
CA PRO A 294 -13.19 -22.45 24.05
C PRO A 294 -12.57 -22.21 25.42
N SER A 295 -12.83 -23.07 26.41
CA SER A 295 -12.21 -22.95 27.73
C SER A 295 -10.70 -23.20 27.70
N GLY A 296 -9.99 -22.65 28.70
CA GLY A 296 -8.54 -22.81 28.86
C GLY A 296 -7.70 -21.88 27.97
N ARG A 297 -6.43 -22.26 27.76
CA ARG A 297 -5.42 -21.42 27.07
C ARG A 297 -5.89 -20.90 25.70
N THR A 298 -6.58 -21.75 24.94
CA THR A 298 -7.02 -21.41 23.57
C THR A 298 -7.96 -20.20 23.58
N GLY A 299 -8.98 -20.21 24.44
CA GLY A 299 -9.92 -19.10 24.53
C GLY A 299 -9.27 -17.82 25.01
N THR A 300 -8.38 -17.88 26.00
CA THR A 300 -7.67 -16.70 26.49
C THR A 300 -6.82 -16.04 25.41
N VAL A 301 -6.11 -16.85 24.60
CA VAL A 301 -5.31 -16.33 23.48
C VAL A 301 -6.20 -15.78 22.37
N MET A 302 -7.29 -16.49 22.01
CA MET A 302 -8.25 -16.00 21.03
C MET A 302 -8.88 -14.67 21.45
N GLU A 303 -9.27 -14.56 22.72
CA GLU A 303 -9.86 -13.34 23.27
C GLU A 303 -8.87 -12.18 23.21
N ARG A 304 -7.61 -12.41 23.58
CA ARG A 304 -6.56 -11.39 23.47
C ARG A 304 -6.38 -10.94 22.02
N SER A 305 -6.25 -11.87 21.08
CA SER A 305 -6.10 -11.56 19.66
C SER A 305 -7.29 -10.76 19.12
N LEU A 306 -8.52 -11.17 19.44
CA LEU A 306 -9.74 -10.45 19.03
C LEU A 306 -9.82 -9.05 19.67
N ARG A 307 -9.41 -8.91 20.93
CA ARG A 307 -9.32 -7.59 21.58
C ARG A 307 -8.30 -6.69 20.89
N TYR A 308 -7.18 -7.20 20.39
CA TYR A 308 -6.23 -6.39 19.61
C TYR A 308 -6.84 -5.89 18.30
N VAL A 309 -7.60 -6.73 17.59
CA VAL A 309 -8.33 -6.29 16.38
C VAL A 309 -9.22 -5.07 16.66
N TRP A 310 -9.82 -5.00 17.86
CA TRP A 310 -10.72 -3.90 18.23
C TRP A 310 -10.07 -2.74 18.97
N ARG A 311 -9.05 -2.99 19.79
CA ARG A 311 -8.47 -1.97 20.68
C ARG A 311 -7.16 -1.39 20.16
N ASP A 312 -6.35 -2.15 19.43
CA ASP A 312 -5.11 -1.63 18.84
C ASP A 312 -5.40 -0.91 17.51
N PRO A 313 -5.15 0.41 17.38
CA PRO A 313 -5.39 1.16 16.16
C PRO A 313 -4.64 0.60 14.94
N LYS A 314 -3.42 0.09 15.11
CA LYS A 314 -2.61 -0.43 14.00
C LYS A 314 -3.18 -1.74 13.47
N THR A 315 -3.41 -2.69 14.36
CA THR A 315 -4.03 -3.97 14.02
C THR A 315 -5.40 -3.71 13.38
N LYS A 316 -6.23 -2.85 13.98
CA LYS A 316 -7.52 -2.47 13.40
C LYS A 316 -7.40 -1.89 11.99
N ALA A 317 -6.49 -0.94 11.76
CA ALA A 317 -6.30 -0.33 10.46
C ALA A 317 -5.86 -1.36 9.40
N ALA A 318 -4.96 -2.29 9.77
CA ALA A 318 -4.56 -3.39 8.89
C ALA A 318 -5.75 -4.28 8.51
N TRP A 319 -6.57 -4.68 9.49
CA TRP A 319 -7.78 -5.48 9.25
C TRP A 319 -8.80 -4.77 8.39
N VAL A 320 -9.11 -3.50 8.69
CA VAL A 320 -10.07 -2.70 7.90
C VAL A 320 -9.58 -2.55 6.46
N THR A 321 -8.28 -2.33 6.26
CA THR A 321 -7.68 -2.21 4.92
C THR A 321 -7.78 -3.54 4.16
N SER A 322 -7.41 -4.65 4.78
CA SER A 322 -7.48 -5.98 4.15
C SER A 322 -8.92 -6.40 3.84
N LEU A 323 -9.88 -6.08 4.70
CA LEU A 323 -11.31 -6.25 4.44
C LEU A 323 -11.75 -5.34 3.28
N ALA A 324 -11.53 -4.03 3.36
CA ALA A 324 -11.98 -3.10 2.32
C ALA A 324 -11.42 -3.47 0.93
N ILE A 325 -10.11 -3.67 0.81
CA ILE A 325 -9.48 -4.02 -0.47
C ILE A 325 -9.91 -5.42 -0.92
N GLY A 326 -10.00 -6.39 0.01
CA GLY A 326 -10.44 -7.74 -0.28
C GLY A 326 -11.88 -7.82 -0.79
N LEU A 327 -12.75 -6.86 -0.46
CA LEU A 327 -14.11 -6.75 -1.00
C LEU A 327 -14.16 -5.98 -2.31
N ILE A 328 -13.50 -4.81 -2.34
CA ILE A 328 -13.58 -3.87 -3.46
C ILE A 328 -13.04 -4.51 -4.73
N VAL A 329 -11.88 -5.17 -4.68
CA VAL A 329 -11.24 -5.70 -5.89
C VAL A 329 -12.12 -6.75 -6.59
N PRO A 330 -12.63 -7.81 -5.94
CA PRO A 330 -13.45 -8.81 -6.61
C PRO A 330 -14.81 -8.26 -7.06
N VAL A 331 -15.51 -7.53 -6.20
CA VAL A 331 -16.85 -6.99 -6.49
C VAL A 331 -16.80 -5.99 -7.64
N PHE A 332 -15.81 -5.10 -7.64
CA PHE A 332 -15.69 -4.08 -8.68
C PHE A 332 -15.31 -4.68 -10.03
N ASN A 333 -14.47 -5.73 -10.06
CA ASN A 333 -14.17 -6.45 -11.29
C ASN A 333 -15.41 -7.20 -11.82
N ALA A 334 -16.19 -7.82 -10.93
CA ALA A 334 -17.45 -8.47 -11.31
C ALA A 334 -18.45 -7.49 -11.94
N LEU A 335 -18.63 -6.31 -11.33
CA LEU A 335 -19.53 -5.26 -11.84
C LEU A 335 -19.12 -4.71 -13.21
N GLN A 336 -17.84 -4.79 -13.58
CA GLN A 336 -17.33 -4.32 -14.87
C GLN A 336 -17.48 -5.35 -16.00
N GLY A 337 -18.01 -6.54 -15.74
CA GLY A 337 -18.10 -7.61 -16.75
C GLY A 337 -16.73 -8.13 -17.23
N THR A 338 -15.63 -7.69 -16.62
CA THR A 338 -14.26 -8.17 -16.88
C THR A 338 -13.79 -9.15 -15.78
N GLY A 339 -14.64 -9.37 -14.76
CA GLY A 339 -14.32 -10.15 -13.58
C GLY A 339 -14.43 -11.66 -13.80
N SER A 340 -13.37 -12.38 -13.49
CA SER A 340 -13.41 -13.82 -13.24
C SER A 340 -13.90 -14.11 -11.82
N VAL A 341 -14.73 -15.15 -11.64
CA VAL A 341 -15.19 -15.61 -10.31
C VAL A 341 -13.99 -15.92 -9.38
N TYR A 342 -12.85 -16.33 -9.94
CA TYR A 342 -11.63 -16.62 -9.19
C TYR A 342 -10.99 -15.40 -8.51
N PHE A 343 -11.35 -14.16 -8.92
CA PHE A 343 -10.90 -12.97 -8.20
C PHE A 343 -11.39 -12.95 -6.75
N ALA A 344 -12.47 -13.65 -6.40
CA ALA A 344 -12.92 -13.78 -5.02
C ALA A 344 -11.86 -14.38 -4.08
N CYS A 345 -10.96 -15.24 -4.59
CA CYS A 345 -9.85 -15.80 -3.82
C CYS A 345 -8.89 -14.71 -3.29
N PHE A 346 -8.87 -13.54 -3.93
CA PHE A 346 -8.07 -12.40 -3.48
C PHE A 346 -8.45 -11.96 -2.05
N ALA A 347 -9.73 -12.07 -1.68
CA ALA A 347 -10.20 -11.76 -0.32
C ALA A 347 -9.56 -12.67 0.74
N ALA A 348 -9.47 -13.97 0.44
CA ALA A 348 -8.81 -14.95 1.30
C ALA A 348 -7.29 -14.69 1.41
N GLY A 349 -6.64 -14.32 0.30
CA GLY A 349 -5.23 -13.93 0.30
C GLY A 349 -4.95 -12.70 1.18
N MET A 350 -5.73 -11.62 0.99
CA MET A 350 -5.57 -10.38 1.76
C MET A 350 -5.75 -10.58 3.27
N LEU A 351 -6.72 -11.39 3.67
CA LEU A 351 -6.91 -11.72 5.08
C LEU A 351 -5.91 -12.75 5.62
N GLY A 352 -5.43 -13.65 4.76
CA GLY A 352 -4.37 -14.61 5.10
C GLY A 352 -3.05 -13.92 5.51
N ILE A 353 -2.75 -12.75 4.93
CA ILE A 353 -1.58 -11.93 5.28
C ILE A 353 -1.59 -11.55 6.78
N GLN A 354 -2.75 -11.48 7.43
CA GLN A 354 -2.83 -11.14 8.85
C GLN A 354 -2.13 -12.18 9.75
N MET A 355 -1.91 -13.41 9.28
CA MET A 355 -1.17 -14.46 10.01
C MET A 355 0.35 -14.26 10.00
N TYR A 356 0.87 -13.32 9.21
CA TYR A 356 2.30 -13.04 9.17
C TYR A 356 2.70 -12.15 10.35
N ASN A 357 3.87 -12.47 10.91
CA ASN A 357 4.48 -11.75 12.04
C ASN A 357 3.58 -11.66 13.30
N GLN A 358 2.93 -12.76 13.66
CA GLN A 358 2.04 -12.82 14.83
C GLN A 358 2.71 -12.42 16.15
N PHE A 359 3.99 -12.76 16.34
CA PHE A 359 4.73 -12.38 17.55
C PHE A 359 5.17 -10.92 17.53
N GLY A 360 5.41 -10.35 16.34
CA GLY A 360 5.73 -8.92 16.20
C GLY A 360 4.55 -8.01 16.50
N GLN A 361 3.31 -8.48 16.29
CA GLN A 361 2.09 -7.77 16.70
C GLN A 361 2.00 -7.59 18.23
N ASP A 362 2.56 -8.52 19.00
CA ASP A 362 2.61 -8.39 20.46
C ASP A 362 3.72 -7.44 20.92
N THR A 363 4.65 -7.05 20.04
CA THR A 363 5.79 -6.15 20.34
C THR A 363 6.56 -6.60 21.60
N SER A 364 6.98 -5.68 22.47
CA SER A 364 7.66 -6.02 23.74
C SER A 364 6.79 -6.83 24.70
N ALA A 365 5.45 -6.71 24.63
CA ALA A 365 4.52 -7.46 25.48
C ALA A 365 4.54 -8.98 25.23
N PHE A 366 5.19 -9.43 24.15
CA PHE A 366 5.41 -10.85 23.87
C PHE A 366 6.11 -11.59 25.02
N TRP A 367 6.89 -10.90 25.87
CA TRP A 367 7.56 -11.53 27.03
C TRP A 367 6.57 -12.27 27.94
N MET A 368 5.37 -11.71 28.17
CA MET A 368 4.33 -12.35 28.98
C MET A 368 3.85 -13.66 28.36
N VAL A 369 3.77 -13.71 27.03
CA VAL A 369 3.39 -14.92 26.29
C VAL A 369 4.51 -15.94 26.34
N ALA A 370 5.75 -15.49 26.12
CA ALA A 370 6.93 -16.33 26.13
C ALA A 370 7.09 -17.09 27.44
N MET A 371 6.83 -16.43 28.59
CA MET A 371 6.88 -17.06 29.92
C MET A 371 5.86 -18.18 30.12
N THR A 372 4.80 -18.24 29.31
CA THR A 372 3.78 -19.29 29.38
C THR A 372 4.05 -20.47 28.46
N ILE A 373 5.11 -20.43 27.65
CA ILE A 373 5.43 -21.48 26.68
C ILE A 373 6.65 -22.23 27.18
N SER A 374 6.43 -23.41 27.75
CA SER A 374 7.52 -24.29 28.23
C SER A 374 7.75 -25.47 27.31
N THR A 375 6.72 -25.91 26.58
CA THR A 375 6.79 -27.09 25.71
C THR A 375 6.39 -26.77 24.26
N THR A 376 6.75 -27.68 23.35
CA THR A 376 6.28 -27.63 21.95
C THR A 376 4.76 -27.72 21.85
N ARG A 377 4.10 -28.39 22.80
CA ARG A 377 2.64 -28.47 22.88
C ARG A 377 2.03 -27.12 23.22
N ASP A 378 2.64 -26.36 24.12
CA ASP A 378 2.17 -25.02 24.49
C ASP A 378 2.33 -24.05 23.31
N ALA A 379 3.46 -24.13 22.60
CA ALA A 379 3.70 -23.35 21.38
C ALA A 379 2.68 -23.67 20.28
N TYR A 380 2.35 -24.96 20.10
CA TYR A 380 1.30 -25.39 19.18
C TYR A 380 -0.07 -24.85 19.59
N ALA A 381 -0.41 -24.91 20.89
CA ALA A 381 -1.68 -24.38 21.39
C ALA A 381 -1.79 -22.86 21.21
N GLU A 382 -0.70 -22.11 21.42
CA GLU A 382 -0.61 -20.67 21.16
C GLU A 382 -0.86 -20.35 19.68
N LEU A 383 -0.11 -20.98 18.77
CA LEU A 383 -0.24 -20.74 17.33
C LEU A 383 -1.62 -21.15 16.81
N ARG A 384 -2.16 -22.28 17.27
CA ARG A 384 -3.50 -22.75 16.92
C ARG A 384 -4.57 -21.75 17.39
N ALA A 385 -4.45 -21.23 18.60
CA ALA A 385 -5.40 -20.25 19.12
C ALA A 385 -5.39 -18.95 18.31
N ARG A 386 -4.21 -18.47 17.90
CA ARG A 386 -4.10 -17.31 17.00
C ARG A 386 -4.71 -17.58 15.63
N ALA A 387 -4.41 -18.74 15.03
CA ALA A 387 -5.00 -19.13 13.75
C ALA A 387 -6.54 -19.22 13.84
N LEU A 388 -7.08 -19.78 14.93
CA LEU A 388 -8.53 -19.84 15.16
C LEU A 388 -9.14 -18.44 15.33
N ALA A 389 -8.48 -17.53 16.04
CA ALA A 389 -8.93 -16.16 16.18
C ALA A 389 -9.04 -15.44 14.83
N LEU A 390 -8.09 -15.68 13.93
CA LEU A 390 -8.16 -15.19 12.54
C LEU A 390 -9.34 -15.85 11.80
N LEU A 391 -9.41 -17.19 11.81
CA LEU A 391 -10.41 -17.96 11.08
C LEU A 391 -11.86 -17.57 11.40
N VAL A 392 -12.15 -17.21 12.65
CA VAL A 392 -13.49 -16.72 13.06
C VAL A 392 -13.96 -15.52 12.23
N ILE A 393 -13.03 -14.69 11.75
CA ILE A 393 -13.34 -13.52 10.91
C ILE A 393 -13.09 -13.84 9.44
N THR A 394 -11.95 -14.45 9.12
CA THR A 394 -11.50 -14.61 7.74
C THR A 394 -12.30 -15.64 6.95
N LEU A 395 -12.72 -16.73 7.58
CA LEU A 395 -13.50 -17.79 6.94
C LEU A 395 -14.90 -17.31 6.50
N PRO A 396 -15.76 -16.73 7.37
CA PRO A 396 -17.07 -16.25 6.95
C PRO A 396 -16.97 -15.09 5.96
N TYR A 397 -15.95 -14.24 6.11
CA TYR A 397 -15.71 -13.15 5.18
C TYR A 397 -15.32 -13.64 3.78
N ALA A 398 -14.37 -14.58 3.67
CA ALA A 398 -13.98 -15.15 2.40
C ALA A 398 -15.18 -15.84 1.70
N ALA A 399 -16.02 -16.56 2.46
CA ALA A 399 -17.24 -17.14 1.93
C ALA A 399 -18.23 -16.08 1.43
N LEU A 400 -18.45 -15.00 2.21
CA LEU A 400 -19.33 -13.90 1.84
C LEU A 400 -18.86 -13.23 0.54
N VAL A 401 -17.58 -12.90 0.41
CA VAL A 401 -17.04 -12.27 -0.80
C VAL A 401 -17.18 -13.19 -2.00
N THR A 402 -16.91 -14.49 -1.85
CA THR A 402 -17.09 -15.46 -2.94
C THR A 402 -18.55 -15.54 -3.37
N VAL A 403 -19.49 -15.72 -2.43
CA VAL A 403 -20.93 -15.76 -2.74
C VAL A 403 -21.39 -14.48 -3.44
N LEU A 404 -20.97 -13.32 -2.93
CA LEU A 404 -21.32 -12.03 -3.53
C LEU A 404 -20.76 -11.88 -4.95
N THR A 405 -19.49 -12.23 -5.15
CA THR A 405 -18.84 -12.15 -6.48
C THR A 405 -19.52 -13.09 -7.47
N THR A 406 -19.85 -14.32 -7.05
CA THR A 406 -20.57 -15.28 -7.89
C THR A 406 -21.99 -14.80 -8.20
N ALA A 407 -22.71 -14.23 -7.23
CA ALA A 407 -24.05 -13.70 -7.42
C ALA A 407 -24.07 -12.54 -8.43
N LEU A 408 -23.06 -11.67 -8.40
CA LEU A 408 -22.93 -10.55 -9.33
C LEU A 408 -22.61 -10.99 -10.76
N LEU A 409 -21.88 -12.10 -10.93
CA LEU A 409 -21.53 -12.68 -12.22
C LEU A 409 -22.61 -13.61 -12.78
N GLY A 410 -23.52 -14.11 -11.94
CA GLY A 410 -24.56 -15.05 -12.33
C GLY A 410 -24.12 -16.53 -12.39
N ASP A 411 -22.85 -16.82 -12.12
CA ASP A 411 -22.23 -18.14 -12.32
C ASP A 411 -22.33 -19.07 -11.09
N TRP A 412 -23.55 -19.35 -10.62
CA TRP A 412 -23.78 -20.15 -9.41
C TRP A 412 -23.19 -21.56 -9.44
N SER A 413 -23.03 -22.17 -10.63
CA SER A 413 -22.40 -23.48 -10.81
C SER A 413 -20.94 -23.50 -10.34
N ARG A 414 -20.25 -22.35 -10.38
CA ARG A 414 -18.83 -22.21 -10.01
C ARG A 414 -18.62 -21.92 -8.53
N LEU A 415 -19.69 -21.68 -7.76
CA LEU A 415 -19.59 -21.32 -6.35
C LEU A 415 -18.81 -22.36 -5.50
N PRO A 416 -19.10 -23.67 -5.57
CA PRO A 416 -18.41 -24.66 -4.73
C PRO A 416 -16.91 -24.75 -5.05
N GLU A 417 -16.58 -24.65 -6.34
CA GLU A 417 -15.22 -24.65 -6.85
C GLU A 417 -14.40 -23.48 -6.29
N VAL A 418 -14.92 -22.27 -6.39
CA VAL A 418 -14.20 -21.06 -5.96
C VAL A 418 -14.11 -20.99 -4.44
N LEU A 419 -15.15 -21.44 -3.71
CA LEU A 419 -15.08 -21.57 -2.26
C LEU A 419 -14.01 -22.57 -1.82
N GLY A 420 -13.94 -23.74 -2.47
CA GLY A 420 -12.92 -24.75 -2.21
C GLY A 420 -11.51 -24.20 -2.40
N LEU A 421 -11.26 -23.53 -3.53
CA LEU A 421 -9.98 -22.89 -3.82
C LEU A 421 -9.63 -21.78 -2.83
N SER A 422 -10.62 -20.95 -2.46
CA SER A 422 -10.47 -19.87 -1.48
C SER A 422 -10.09 -20.39 -0.09
N PHE A 423 -10.71 -21.49 0.36
CA PHE A 423 -10.38 -22.14 1.63
C PHE A 423 -9.03 -22.84 1.61
N ALA A 424 -8.64 -23.46 0.49
CA ALA A 424 -7.31 -24.01 0.31
C ALA A 424 -6.23 -22.91 0.41
N LEU A 425 -6.45 -21.77 -0.26
CA LEU A 425 -5.57 -20.60 -0.19
C LEU A 425 -5.48 -20.02 1.21
N LEU A 426 -6.60 -19.85 1.89
CA LEU A 426 -6.63 -19.36 3.28
C LEU A 426 -5.81 -20.30 4.18
N GLY A 427 -6.00 -21.61 4.06
CA GLY A 427 -5.25 -22.59 4.84
C GLY A 427 -3.74 -22.59 4.54
N ALA A 428 -3.36 -22.44 3.26
CA ALA A 428 -1.98 -22.30 2.85
C ALA A 428 -1.32 -21.05 3.44
N MET A 429 -2.03 -19.90 3.42
CA MET A 429 -1.56 -18.64 4.03
C MET A 429 -1.42 -18.73 5.55
N LEU A 430 -2.33 -19.44 6.22
CA LEU A 430 -2.22 -19.67 7.67
C LEU A 430 -1.00 -20.54 8.00
N ALA A 431 -0.72 -21.56 7.20
CA ALA A 431 0.42 -22.45 7.37
C ALA A 431 1.76 -21.71 7.16
N THR A 432 1.90 -20.98 6.06
CA THR A 432 3.11 -20.18 5.75
C THR A 432 3.27 -19.02 6.72
N GLY A 433 2.18 -18.36 7.13
CA GLY A 433 2.18 -17.30 8.13
C GLY A 433 2.65 -17.78 9.51
N ALA A 434 2.19 -18.94 9.96
CA ALA A 434 2.64 -19.55 11.22
C ALA A 434 4.14 -19.88 11.18
N TRP A 435 4.60 -20.49 10.09
CA TRP A 435 5.99 -20.88 9.92
C TRP A 435 6.94 -19.67 9.83
N THR A 436 6.57 -18.67 9.03
CA THR A 436 7.36 -17.44 8.87
C THR A 436 7.36 -16.59 10.14
N SER A 437 6.26 -16.52 10.89
CA SER A 437 6.20 -15.82 12.18
C SER A 437 7.22 -16.36 13.18
N ALA A 438 7.43 -17.69 13.19
CA ALA A 438 8.41 -18.32 14.07
C ALA A 438 9.86 -18.16 13.58
N ARG A 439 10.09 -18.16 12.27
CA ARG A 439 11.44 -18.20 11.68
C ARG A 439 12.02 -16.82 11.37
N PHE A 440 11.17 -15.87 11.01
CA PHE A 440 11.50 -14.51 10.58
C PHE A 440 10.65 -13.46 11.31
N PRO A 441 10.63 -13.45 12.66
CA PRO A 441 9.95 -12.40 13.40
C PRO A 441 10.62 -11.05 13.16
N TYR A 442 9.82 -9.99 13.06
CA TYR A 442 10.31 -8.62 12.97
C TYR A 442 9.51 -7.71 13.90
N SER A 443 10.14 -6.67 14.41
CA SER A 443 9.50 -5.77 15.37
C SER A 443 8.63 -4.72 14.67
N ILE A 444 7.57 -4.35 15.39
CA ILE A 444 6.65 -3.27 15.02
C ILE A 444 6.88 -2.13 16.03
N PRO A 445 7.51 -1.01 15.64
CA PRO A 445 7.86 0.07 16.57
C PRO A 445 6.63 0.65 17.28
N GLN A 446 6.71 0.84 18.60
CA GLN A 446 5.68 1.55 19.37
C GLN A 446 5.82 3.08 19.17
N GLY A 447 4.72 3.82 19.20
CA GLY A 447 4.72 5.29 19.08
C GLY A 447 4.99 5.88 17.68
N THR A 448 5.40 5.09 16.69
CA THR A 448 5.54 5.55 15.28
C THR A 448 4.49 4.90 14.38
N HIS A 449 4.01 5.57 13.32
CA HIS A 449 3.12 5.00 12.28
C HIS A 449 3.74 3.89 11.40
N LYS A 450 4.86 3.28 11.84
CA LYS A 450 5.60 2.26 11.09
C LYS A 450 5.09 0.85 11.43
N ASN A 451 4.99 0.03 10.39
CA ASN A 451 4.60 -1.39 10.49
C ASN A 451 5.81 -2.34 10.58
N VAL A 452 7.03 -1.83 10.35
CA VAL A 452 8.28 -2.59 10.44
C VAL A 452 9.37 -1.69 11.01
N ALA A 453 10.23 -2.23 11.88
CA ALA A 453 11.36 -1.48 12.40
C ALA A 453 12.39 -1.14 11.31
N PRO A 454 13.05 0.04 11.39
CA PRO A 454 14.09 0.43 10.45
C PRO A 454 15.16 -0.66 10.29
N GLY A 455 15.48 -1.03 9.04
CA GLY A 455 16.45 -2.08 8.73
C GLY A 455 15.87 -3.50 8.64
N GLN A 456 14.62 -3.73 9.06
CA GLN A 456 13.94 -5.03 8.94
C GLN A 456 12.94 -5.12 7.77
N ALA A 457 12.79 -4.06 6.97
CA ALA A 457 11.87 -4.03 5.83
C ALA A 457 12.10 -5.18 4.83
N GLY A 458 13.37 -5.52 4.55
CA GLY A 458 13.70 -6.65 3.67
C GLY A 458 13.27 -8.01 4.23
N LEU A 459 13.39 -8.21 5.55
CA LEU A 459 12.90 -9.42 6.22
C LEU A 459 11.39 -9.51 6.15
N ALA A 460 10.67 -8.42 6.40
CA ALA A 460 9.22 -8.36 6.29
C ALA A 460 8.75 -8.64 4.85
N TRP A 461 9.40 -8.04 3.86
CA TRP A 461 9.04 -8.20 2.46
C TRP A 461 9.28 -9.63 1.96
N ILE A 462 10.47 -10.20 2.26
CA ILE A 462 10.79 -11.59 1.90
C ILE A 462 9.85 -12.57 2.63
N SER A 463 9.52 -12.29 3.89
CA SER A 463 8.60 -13.12 4.67
C SER A 463 7.20 -13.14 4.05
N ILE A 464 6.64 -11.96 3.73
CA ILE A 464 5.28 -11.84 3.16
C ILE A 464 5.25 -12.34 1.73
N PHE A 465 6.12 -11.84 0.84
CA PHE A 465 6.12 -12.23 -0.58
C PHE A 465 6.56 -13.69 -0.77
N GLY A 466 7.63 -14.11 -0.10
CA GLY A 466 8.08 -15.50 -0.16
C GLY A 466 7.04 -16.46 0.39
N GLY A 467 6.36 -16.06 1.48
CA GLY A 467 5.24 -16.82 2.03
C GLY A 467 4.02 -16.86 1.10
N MET A 468 3.71 -15.77 0.41
CA MET A 468 2.59 -15.70 -0.54
C MET A 468 2.84 -16.57 -1.77
N ILE A 469 4.05 -16.54 -2.33
CA ILE A 469 4.48 -17.43 -3.41
C ILE A 469 4.43 -18.88 -2.94
N SER A 470 4.95 -19.16 -1.74
CA SER A 470 4.92 -20.51 -1.16
C SER A 470 3.49 -21.01 -0.96
N ALA A 471 2.58 -20.15 -0.49
CA ALA A 471 1.17 -20.50 -0.33
C ALA A 471 0.47 -20.74 -1.68
N ALA A 472 0.79 -19.94 -2.71
CA ALA A 472 0.30 -20.19 -4.07
C ALA A 472 0.79 -21.54 -4.62
N LEU A 473 2.07 -21.88 -4.40
CA LEU A 473 2.64 -23.19 -4.77
C LEU A 473 2.00 -24.33 -3.99
N LEU A 474 1.73 -24.15 -2.70
CA LEU A 474 1.00 -25.15 -1.90
C LEU A 474 -0.44 -25.34 -2.38
N CYS A 475 -1.05 -24.33 -3.02
CA CYS A 475 -2.37 -24.47 -3.64
C CYS A 475 -2.34 -25.21 -4.98
N ALA A 476 -1.15 -25.52 -5.54
CA ALA A 476 -1.03 -26.14 -6.86
C ALA A 476 -1.87 -27.43 -7.02
N PRO A 477 -1.94 -28.36 -6.05
CA PRO A 477 -2.77 -29.56 -6.20
C PRO A 477 -4.27 -29.24 -6.37
N VAL A 478 -4.77 -28.25 -5.63
CA VAL A 478 -6.17 -27.82 -5.74
C VAL A 478 -6.40 -27.07 -7.05
N ILE A 479 -5.46 -26.21 -7.45
CA ILE A 479 -5.51 -25.51 -8.75
C ILE A 479 -5.51 -26.52 -9.91
N VAL A 480 -4.67 -27.55 -9.86
CA VAL A 480 -4.62 -28.61 -10.87
C VAL A 480 -5.94 -29.37 -10.92
N LEU A 481 -6.52 -29.70 -9.76
CA LEU A 481 -7.83 -30.36 -9.68
C LEU A 481 -8.95 -29.49 -10.25
N THR A 482 -8.93 -28.18 -9.95
CA THR A 482 -9.83 -27.17 -10.52
C THR A 482 -9.69 -27.11 -12.04
N ILE A 483 -8.47 -27.00 -12.58
CA ILE A 483 -8.23 -26.98 -14.03
C ILE A 483 -8.69 -28.29 -14.68
N TRP A 484 -8.39 -29.43 -14.08
CA TRP A 484 -8.80 -30.74 -14.60
C TRP A 484 -10.33 -30.87 -14.66
N ALA A 485 -11.04 -30.40 -13.63
CA ALA A 485 -12.49 -30.37 -13.61
C ALA A 485 -13.08 -29.41 -14.66
N ASN A 486 -12.37 -28.35 -15.06
CA ASN A 486 -12.82 -27.43 -16.11
C ASN A 486 -12.63 -27.98 -17.52
N VAL A 487 -11.59 -28.79 -17.73
CA VAL A 487 -11.22 -29.30 -19.06
C VAL A 487 -11.94 -30.61 -19.39
N SER A 488 -12.37 -31.36 -18.37
CA SER A 488 -13.05 -32.65 -18.54
C SER A 488 -14.52 -32.47 -18.94
N ALA A 489 -15.00 -33.24 -19.93
CA ALA A 489 -16.37 -33.13 -20.46
C ALA A 489 -17.48 -33.36 -19.41
N ASP A 490 -17.21 -34.16 -18.37
CA ASP A 490 -18.13 -34.41 -17.24
C ASP A 490 -17.81 -33.57 -15.99
N GLY A 491 -16.83 -32.66 -16.08
CA GLY A 491 -16.23 -32.03 -14.90
C GLY A 491 -17.15 -31.06 -14.15
N ASP A 492 -18.13 -30.47 -14.84
CA ASP A 492 -19.19 -29.66 -14.21
C ASP A 492 -19.97 -30.46 -13.15
N ARG A 493 -20.11 -31.78 -13.35
CA ARG A 493 -20.81 -32.69 -12.42
C ARG A 493 -20.03 -32.97 -11.13
N TRP A 494 -18.71 -32.74 -11.15
CA TRP A 494 -17.78 -32.97 -10.04
C TRP A 494 -17.31 -31.68 -9.36
N SER A 495 -17.67 -30.51 -9.90
CA SER A 495 -17.32 -29.19 -9.38
C SER A 495 -17.68 -29.00 -7.90
N TRP A 496 -18.77 -29.62 -7.43
CA TRP A 496 -19.19 -29.56 -6.02
C TRP A 496 -18.20 -30.24 -5.05
N VAL A 497 -17.42 -31.22 -5.52
CA VAL A 497 -16.41 -31.95 -4.71
C VAL A 497 -15.21 -31.06 -4.40
N LEU A 498 -14.96 -30.02 -5.19
CA LEU A 498 -13.87 -29.07 -4.96
C LEU A 498 -14.03 -28.31 -3.64
N LEU A 499 -15.28 -28.07 -3.18
CA LEU A 499 -15.55 -27.44 -1.89
C LEU A 499 -14.99 -28.28 -0.71
N PRO A 500 -15.47 -29.52 -0.47
CA PRO A 500 -14.97 -30.34 0.63
C PRO A 500 -13.49 -30.71 0.44
N ALA A 501 -13.03 -30.93 -0.80
CA ALA A 501 -11.62 -31.21 -1.07
C ALA A 501 -10.72 -30.03 -0.71
N GLY A 502 -11.07 -28.82 -1.16
CA GLY A 502 -10.33 -27.59 -0.86
C GLY A 502 -10.37 -27.22 0.62
N ALA A 503 -11.53 -27.36 1.28
CA ALA A 503 -11.66 -27.15 2.73
C ALA A 503 -10.83 -28.15 3.54
N GLY A 504 -10.89 -29.44 3.18
CA GLY A 504 -10.11 -30.50 3.80
C GLY A 504 -8.61 -30.29 3.62
N TYR A 505 -8.18 -29.96 2.40
CA TYR A 505 -6.79 -29.68 2.07
C TYR A 505 -6.26 -28.44 2.80
N GLY A 506 -7.01 -27.33 2.80
CA GLY A 506 -6.65 -26.11 3.54
C GLY A 506 -6.54 -26.35 5.05
N THR A 507 -7.44 -27.17 5.61
CA THR A 507 -7.39 -27.58 7.03
C THR A 507 -6.16 -28.43 7.31
N ALA A 508 -5.84 -29.40 6.46
CA ALA A 508 -4.66 -30.25 6.58
C ALA A 508 -3.36 -29.43 6.49
N LEU A 509 -3.27 -28.49 5.54
CA LEU A 509 -2.15 -27.56 5.42
C LEU A 509 -1.99 -26.71 6.67
N THR A 510 -3.07 -26.11 7.17
CA THR A 510 -3.03 -25.30 8.40
C THR A 510 -2.53 -26.14 9.58
N TYR A 511 -3.08 -27.34 9.76
CA TYR A 511 -2.69 -28.24 10.84
C TYR A 511 -1.21 -28.64 10.74
N ALA A 512 -0.74 -29.02 9.54
CA ALA A 512 0.65 -29.36 9.28
C ALA A 512 1.58 -28.16 9.53
N GLY A 513 1.24 -26.98 9.01
CA GLY A 513 2.01 -25.75 9.21
C GLY A 513 2.17 -25.39 10.69
N LEU A 514 1.09 -25.47 11.46
CA LEU A 514 1.13 -25.24 12.91
C LEU A 514 1.99 -26.28 13.64
N ARG A 515 1.88 -27.57 13.29
CA ARG A 515 2.70 -28.66 13.86
C ARG A 515 4.18 -28.50 13.54
N LEU A 516 4.51 -28.06 12.32
CA LEU A 516 5.88 -27.81 11.89
C LEU A 516 6.48 -26.54 12.51
N ALA A 517 5.67 -25.50 12.72
CA ALA A 517 6.12 -24.24 13.31
C ALA A 517 6.32 -24.31 14.83
N ALA A 518 5.56 -25.16 15.53
CA ALA A 518 5.57 -25.21 17.00
C ALA A 518 6.93 -25.60 17.63
N PRO A 519 7.67 -26.62 17.17
CA PRO A 519 8.99 -26.93 17.69
C PRO A 519 10.00 -25.81 17.47
N GLY A 520 9.94 -25.17 16.30
CA GLY A 520 10.79 -24.03 15.97
C GLY A 520 10.51 -22.83 16.87
N THR A 521 9.23 -22.56 17.14
CA THR A 521 8.80 -21.50 18.06
C THR A 521 9.30 -21.76 19.47
N ALA A 522 9.11 -22.96 20.01
CA ALA A 522 9.53 -23.32 21.36
C ALA A 522 11.06 -23.24 21.54
N ARG A 523 11.84 -23.61 20.53
CA ARG A 523 13.31 -23.56 20.59
C ARG A 523 13.88 -22.14 20.44
N ARG A 524 13.13 -21.22 19.83
CA ARG A 524 13.59 -19.87 19.46
C ARG A 524 12.93 -18.75 20.24
N LEU A 525 12.27 -19.07 21.36
CA LEU A 525 11.56 -18.09 22.18
C LEU A 525 12.42 -16.87 22.57
N PRO A 526 13.68 -17.05 23.04
CA PRO A 526 14.56 -15.92 23.35
C PRO A 526 14.89 -15.07 22.11
N GLU A 527 15.16 -15.69 20.97
CA GLU A 527 15.49 -15.00 19.72
C GLU A 527 14.28 -14.26 19.15
N ILE A 528 13.09 -14.86 19.23
CA ILE A 528 11.82 -14.22 18.86
C ILE A 528 11.61 -13.00 19.75
N LEU A 529 11.75 -13.14 21.08
CA LEU A 529 11.60 -12.04 22.02
C LEU A 529 12.61 -10.91 21.75
N ALA A 530 13.88 -11.25 21.52
CA ALA A 530 14.92 -10.29 21.16
C ALA A 530 14.65 -9.60 19.81
N ALA A 531 14.03 -10.29 18.86
CA ALA A 531 13.68 -9.72 17.57
C ALA A 531 12.50 -8.73 17.68
N VAL A 532 11.46 -9.07 18.45
CA VAL A 532 10.23 -8.26 18.55
C VAL A 532 10.34 -7.11 19.56
N SER A 533 11.32 -7.17 20.47
CA SER A 533 11.62 -6.10 21.44
C SER A 533 12.55 -5.00 20.91
N LYS A 534 13.15 -5.18 19.73
CA LYS A 534 13.97 -4.15 19.08
C LYS A 534 13.09 -3.03 18.53
N GLY A 535 12.85 -1.97 19.30
CA GLY A 535 12.05 -0.84 18.83
C GLY A 535 11.91 0.25 19.86
#